data_AF-A0A4Q1IEX7-F1
#
_entry.id   AF-A0A4Q1IEX7-F1
#
_cell.length_a   1.000
_cell.length_b   1.000
_cell.length_c   1.000
_cell.angle_alpha   90.00
_cell.angle_beta   90.00
_cell.angle_gamma   90.00
#
_symmetry.space_group_name_H-M   'P 1'
#
loop_
_entity.id
_entity.type
_entity.pdbx_description
1 polymer ?
#
loop_
_entity_poly.entity_id
_entity_poly.type
_entity_poly.pdbx_seq_one_letter_code
_entity_poly.pdbx_strand_id
1 'polypeptide(L)'
;MRKSKTSKWIFISIGGIVVVLISFTLIYSLLIPDACYYHTHEMNSLMSFFYSAGPASNGHPEPNILNLILSLSIGGVIGYRIYENIDKEN
;
A
#
# COMPACT_ATOMS: atom_id res chain seq x y z
N MET A 1 -9.60 24.25 16.32
CA MET A 1 -10.91 23.61 15.92
C MET A 1 -11.32 22.51 16.91
N ARG A 2 -12.61 22.22 17.14
CA ARG A 2 -13.04 21.10 18.04
C ARG A 2 -12.60 19.76 17.43
N LYS A 3 -11.77 18.98 18.14
CA LYS A 3 -11.28 17.65 17.72
C LYS A 3 -12.43 16.78 17.21
N SER A 4 -12.56 16.68 15.89
CA SER A 4 -13.56 15.82 15.26
C SER A 4 -12.96 14.43 15.13
N LYS A 5 -13.45 13.49 15.96
CA LYS A 5 -13.09 12.08 15.85
C LYS A 5 -13.31 11.58 14.41
N THR A 6 -14.33 12.08 13.73
CA THR A 6 -14.62 11.76 12.32
C THR A 6 -13.50 12.24 11.38
N SER A 7 -13.02 13.47 11.55
CA SER A 7 -11.93 14.01 10.71
C SER A 7 -10.65 13.19 10.87
N LYS A 8 -10.27 12.82 12.10
CA LYS A 8 -9.13 11.93 12.36
C LYS A 8 -9.22 10.64 11.53
N TRP A 9 -10.37 9.96 11.56
CA TRP A 9 -10.56 8.71 10.83
C TRP A 9 -10.56 8.92 9.31
N ILE A 10 -11.11 10.05 8.82
CA ILE A 10 -11.03 10.40 7.39
C ILE A 10 -9.58 10.52 6.93
N PHE A 11 -8.74 11.25 7.67
CA PHE A 11 -7.31 11.40 7.32
C PHE A 11 -6.57 10.07 7.34
N ILE A 12 -6.81 9.22 8.34
CA ILE A 12 -6.24 7.87 8.41
C ILE A 12 -6.65 7.03 7.20
N SER A 13 -7.94 7.00 6.86
CA SER A 13 -8.45 6.24 5.72
C SER A 13 -7.90 6.74 4.39
N ILE A 14 -7.87 8.07 4.17
CA ILE A 14 -7.30 8.66 2.96
C ILE A 14 -5.82 8.31 2.84
N GLY A 15 -5.05 8.45 3.93
CA GLY A 15 -3.64 8.10 3.94
C GLY A 15 -3.41 6.62 3.59
N GLY A 16 -4.21 5.72 4.17
CA GLY A 16 -4.20 4.29 3.84
C GLY A 16 -4.46 4.03 2.34
N ILE A 17 -5.54 4.60 1.80
CA ILE A 17 -5.90 4.43 0.38
C ILE A 17 -4.80 4.96 -0.54
N VAL A 18 -4.26 6.15 -0.26
CA VAL A 18 -3.19 6.75 -1.08
C VAL A 18 -1.96 5.85 -1.12
N VAL A 19 -1.51 5.33 0.03
CA VAL A 19 -0.33 4.45 0.05
C VAL A 19 -0.59 3.11 -0.63
N VAL A 20 -1.79 2.54 -0.50
CA VAL A 20 -2.19 1.34 -1.27
C VAL A 20 -2.11 1.62 -2.77
N LEU A 21 -2.64 2.74 -3.25
CA LEU A 21 -2.57 3.11 -4.66
C LEU A 21 -1.12 3.28 -5.13
N ILE A 22 -0.27 3.94 -4.34
CA ILE A 22 1.17 4.07 -4.64
C ILE A 22 1.86 2.70 -4.69
N SER A 23 1.52 1.79 -3.78
CA SER A 23 2.08 0.43 -3.77
C SER A 23 1.70 -0.36 -5.03
N PHE A 24 0.42 -0.33 -5.39
CA PHE A 24 -0.13 -1.06 -6.55
C PHE A 24 0.27 -0.47 -7.90
N THR A 25 0.66 0.81 -7.94
CA THR A 25 1.03 1.48 -9.18
C THR A 25 2.54 1.68 -9.26
N LEU A 26 3.05 2.67 -8.55
CA LEU A 26 4.44 3.11 -8.64
C LEU A 26 5.42 2.04 -8.14
N ILE A 27 5.21 1.49 -6.93
CA ILE A 27 6.13 0.50 -6.38
C ILE A 27 6.08 -0.79 -7.20
N TYR A 28 4.88 -1.24 -7.56
CA TYR A 28 4.68 -2.39 -8.43
C TYR A 28 5.46 -2.25 -9.74
N SER A 29 5.30 -1.16 -10.48
CA SER A 29 5.99 -0.95 -11.76
C SER A 29 7.52 -0.82 -11.62
N LEU A 30 8.00 -0.30 -10.48
CA LEU A 30 9.44 -0.20 -10.21
C LEU A 30 10.08 -1.54 -9.89
N LEU A 31 9.38 -2.38 -9.12
CA LEU A 31 9.91 -3.68 -8.69
C LEU A 31 9.68 -4.77 -9.75
N ILE A 32 8.55 -4.74 -10.44
CA ILE A 32 8.11 -5.72 -11.43
C ILE A 32 7.93 -5.01 -12.78
N PRO A 33 9.03 -4.64 -13.45
CA PRO A 33 8.97 -3.96 -14.75
C PRO A 33 8.46 -4.88 -15.87
N ASP A 34 8.72 -6.19 -15.76
CA ASP A 34 8.20 -7.23 -16.64
C ASP A 34 7.51 -8.32 -15.81
N ALA A 35 6.18 -8.30 -15.81
CA ALA A 35 5.38 -9.30 -15.10
C ALA A 35 5.41 -10.67 -15.80
N CYS A 36 5.64 -10.71 -17.12
CA CYS A 36 5.65 -11.94 -17.90
C CYS A 36 6.88 -12.81 -17.58
N TYR A 37 7.99 -12.18 -17.15
CA TYR A 37 9.21 -12.85 -16.69
C TYR A 37 8.93 -13.96 -15.66
N TYR A 38 7.94 -13.73 -14.78
CA TYR A 38 7.62 -14.61 -13.67
C TYR A 38 6.77 -15.84 -14.05
N HIS A 39 6.40 -16.00 -15.33
CA HIS A 39 5.86 -17.27 -15.83
C HIS A 39 6.92 -18.38 -15.87
N THR A 40 8.19 -18.00 -16.01
CA THR A 40 9.30 -18.93 -16.16
C THR A 40 10.36 -18.79 -15.07
N HIS A 41 10.20 -17.82 -14.18
CA HIS A 41 11.15 -17.53 -13.10
C HIS A 41 10.45 -17.33 -11.77
N GLU A 42 11.06 -17.86 -10.71
CA GLU A 42 10.57 -17.63 -9.37
C GLU A 42 10.90 -16.22 -8.87
N MET A 43 9.99 -15.67 -8.06
CA MET A 43 10.26 -14.45 -7.31
C MET A 43 11.34 -14.72 -6.24
N ASN A 44 12.27 -13.77 -6.08
CA ASN A 44 13.21 -13.84 -4.97
C ASN A 44 12.48 -13.74 -3.62
N SER A 45 13.15 -14.16 -2.53
CA SER A 45 12.54 -14.25 -1.20
C SER A 45 11.98 -12.94 -0.66
N LEU A 46 12.57 -11.80 -1.02
CA LEU A 46 12.07 -10.50 -0.60
C LEU A 46 10.76 -10.16 -1.33
N MET A 47 10.74 -10.37 -2.64
CA MET A 47 9.58 -10.09 -3.48
C MET A 47 8.41 -11.01 -3.12
N SER A 48 8.66 -12.31 -2.92
CA SER A 48 7.61 -13.29 -2.57
C SER A 48 6.98 -13.05 -1.19
N PHE A 49 7.63 -12.25 -0.33
CA PHE A 49 7.03 -11.83 0.94
C PHE A 49 5.88 -10.84 0.74
N PHE A 50 5.96 -9.97 -0.29
CA PHE A 50 4.98 -8.91 -0.54
C PHE A 50 4.11 -9.16 -1.78
N TYR A 51 4.52 -10.08 -2.66
CA TYR A 51 3.85 -10.39 -3.91
C TYR A 51 3.62 -11.89 -4.05
N SER A 52 2.53 -12.26 -4.71
CA SER A 52 2.18 -13.64 -5.02
C SER A 52 1.76 -13.74 -6.47
N ALA A 53 2.16 -14.80 -7.16
CA ALA A 53 1.70 -15.12 -8.51
C ALA A 53 0.71 -16.28 -8.42
N GLY A 54 -0.54 -16.05 -8.82
CA GLY A 54 -1.62 -17.01 -8.68
C GLY A 54 -2.42 -17.19 -9.97
N PRO A 55 -3.31 -18.18 -10.04
CA PRO A 55 -4.14 -18.39 -11.23
C PRO A 55 -5.09 -17.21 -11.50
N ALA A 56 -5.45 -16.42 -10.47
CA ALA A 56 -6.34 -15.26 -10.60
C ALA A 56 -5.75 -14.14 -11.49
N SER A 57 -4.42 -14.01 -11.52
CA SER A 57 -3.67 -13.08 -12.38
C SER A 57 -3.02 -13.76 -13.57
N ASN A 58 -3.40 -15.00 -13.87
CA ASN A 58 -2.74 -15.80 -14.89
C ASN A 58 -1.22 -15.91 -14.64
N GLY A 59 -0.80 -16.05 -13.37
CA GLY A 59 0.61 -16.20 -12.99
C GLY A 59 1.42 -14.90 -12.96
N HIS A 60 0.79 -13.73 -13.12
CA HIS A 60 1.49 -12.46 -12.91
C HIS A 60 1.65 -12.16 -11.42
N PRO A 61 2.77 -11.56 -10.99
CA PRO A 61 2.89 -11.13 -9.61
C PRO A 61 1.79 -10.13 -9.24
N GLU A 62 1.21 -10.29 -8.05
CA GLU A 62 0.19 -9.41 -7.51
C GLU A 62 0.56 -9.05 -6.07
N PRO A 63 0.31 -7.82 -5.60
CA PRO A 63 0.47 -7.50 -4.18
C PRO A 63 -0.39 -8.43 -3.33
N ASN A 64 0.20 -9.06 -2.31
CA ASN A 64 -0.52 -9.98 -1.44
C ASN A 64 -1.18 -9.26 -0.25
N ILE A 65 -1.83 -10.04 0.62
CA ILE A 65 -2.51 -9.52 1.82
C ILE A 65 -1.55 -8.78 2.75
N LEU A 66 -0.30 -9.24 2.89
CA LEU A 66 0.69 -8.56 3.72
C LEU A 66 1.04 -7.17 3.14
N ASN A 67 1.23 -7.06 1.82
CA ASN A 67 1.44 -5.78 1.16
C ASN A 67 0.26 -4.83 1.42
N LEU A 68 -0.98 -5.32 1.31
CA LEU A 68 -2.17 -4.52 1.62
C LEU A 68 -2.18 -4.04 3.08
N ILE A 69 -1.94 -4.93 4.05
CA ILE A 69 -1.93 -4.58 5.48
C ILE A 69 -0.85 -3.53 5.78
N LEU A 70 0.35 -3.71 5.24
CA LEU A 70 1.46 -2.79 5.46
C LEU A 70 1.18 -1.43 4.82
N SER A 71 0.67 -1.42 3.58
CA SER A 71 0.31 -0.20 2.88
C SER A 71 -0.76 0.59 3.64
N LEU A 72 -1.80 -0.09 4.14
CA LEU A 72 -2.84 0.53 4.97
C LEU A 72 -2.28 1.04 6.30
N SER A 73 -1.37 0.28 6.93
CA SER A 73 -0.76 0.66 8.21
C SER A 73 0.13 1.89 8.06
N ILE A 74 1.03 1.89 7.07
CA ILE A 74 1.93 3.01 6.77
C ILE A 74 1.11 4.24 6.38
N GLY A 75 0.16 4.09 5.47
CA GLY A 75 -0.72 5.18 5.04
C GLY A 75 -1.58 5.73 6.19
N GLY A 76 -2.09 4.86 7.06
CA GLY A 76 -2.84 5.26 8.25
C GLY A 76 -1.99 6.07 9.23
N VAL A 77 -0.74 5.66 9.46
CA VAL A 77 0.22 6.42 10.30
C VAL A 77 0.51 7.79 9.67
N ILE A 78 0.76 7.85 8.36
CA ILE A 78 1.00 9.12 7.65
C ILE A 78 -0.24 10.03 7.77
N GLY A 79 -1.42 9.50 7.48
CA GLY A 79 -2.68 10.24 7.59
C GLY A 79 -2.93 10.77 9.01
N TYR A 80 -2.65 9.96 10.03
CA TYR A 80 -2.72 10.38 11.43
C TYR A 80 -1.74 11.53 11.74
N ARG A 81 -0.49 11.45 11.27
CA ARG A 81 0.51 12.51 11.46
C ARG A 81 0.11 13.82 10.78
N ILE A 82 -0.46 13.74 9.57
CA ILE A 82 -1.00 14.92 8.88
C ILE A 82 -2.12 15.56 9.70
N TYR A 83 -3.07 14.75 10.19
CA TYR A 83 -4.13 15.23 11.07
C TYR A 83 -3.57 15.91 12.33
N GLU A 84 -2.59 15.30 13.01
CA GLU A 84 -1.96 15.89 14.20
C GLU A 84 -1.30 17.25 13.91
N ASN A 85 -0.66 17.41 12.76
CA ASN A 85 0.00 18.65 12.40
C ASN A 85 -1.02 19.76 12.10
N ILE A 86 -2.07 19.45 11.35
CA ILE A 86 -3.16 20.40 11.06
C ILE A 86 -3.90 20.79 12.34
N ASP A 87 -4.16 19.84 13.25
CA ASP A 87 -4.84 20.12 14.53
C ASP A 87 -3.99 21.00 15.46
N LYS A 88 -2.66 20.89 15.42
CA LYS A 88 -1.75 21.74 16.21
C LYS A 88 -1.66 23.18 15.70
N GLU A 89 -1.91 23.40 14.41
CA GLU A 89 -1.87 24.72 13.76
C GLU A 89 -3.19 25.51 13.91
N ASN A 90 -4.26 24.90 14.44
CA ASN A 90 -5.63 25.45 14.54
C ASN A 90 -6.21 25.48 15.97
#